data_AF-A0A520VQY9-F1
#
_entry.id   AF-A0A520VQY9-F1
#
_cell.length_a   1.000
_cell.length_b   1.000
_cell.length_c   1.000
_cell.angle_alpha   90.00
_cell.angle_beta   90.00
_cell.angle_gamma   90.00
#
_symmetry.space_group_name_H-M   'P 1'
#
loop_
_entity.id
_entity.type
_entity.pdbx_description
1 polymer ?
#
loop_
_entity_poly.entity_id
_entity_poly.type
_entity_poly.pdbx_seq_one_letter_code
_entity_poly.pdbx_strand_id
1 'polypeptide(L)'
;MKMKINRLLYRFLTIITLCFSKEAEIRESWAALLNSNFEQVHATHHINNLIRQNAIPSSKMEKDLLDKIGIKVLDEKLLAMMPEQMNDIYQTSHFNIHYDTDGSSGSVSLNDVNNNSIPDYVENMGLIFEDVYYFFKDSMGYDITFLNSQNVGNNKYDIFIDNLPTNYFAITYTTSFINQASTSCGSYIKMRNNYNGTAFQNITELENIKITAAHEFFHAIQFSYNCYERFWLMEATAVWSEDEIYNEINDHYRYMPSWFQNSAKPIDDESSHMYGSFIFFQYIDEHLGGYETIKNIWERSRSNANSVNDVSFTSINEALESVGSSFSGALNNMRIANRIMSSHPNADPFTYLEAESYPVTGPLEIAQLYFEDQIIEYSQNYLAVNSANYIKLDLVAPAKISISILDGYVDDLFHAIVFKHKDRDAWTIRSGNNFNIDPTVGIDWATIIINTQSQNQDRWSYKTKIESGISEELIVNNTYPNPFIKNENEFISRFISTIDQNINISIYNILGKQIFKHKLVLLSGEEQVFKWNLKNNRGNKISSGIYFFEIDGQNERKVKKVTILN
;
A
#
# COMPACT_ATOMS: atom_id res chain seq x y z
N MET A 1 -2.88 -44.07 14.19
CA MET A 1 -2.71 -43.69 15.61
C MET A 1 -2.94 -42.19 15.71
N LYS A 2 -4.12 -41.73 16.15
CA LYS A 2 -4.44 -40.29 16.23
C LYS A 2 -3.56 -39.66 17.31
N MET A 3 -2.62 -38.82 16.91
CA MET A 3 -1.78 -38.03 17.81
C MET A 3 -2.70 -37.07 18.57
N LYS A 4 -3.00 -37.37 19.84
CA LYS A 4 -3.60 -36.40 20.76
C LYS A 4 -2.54 -35.34 21.04
N ILE A 5 -2.52 -34.28 20.24
CA ILE A 5 -1.74 -33.07 20.53
C ILE A 5 -2.23 -32.55 21.89
N ASN A 6 -1.31 -32.52 22.85
CA ASN A 6 -1.59 -32.15 24.23
C ASN A 6 -1.92 -30.65 24.27
N ARG A 7 -3.21 -30.30 24.44
CA ARG A 7 -3.71 -28.91 24.44
C ARG A 7 -2.96 -28.00 25.43
N LEU A 8 -2.39 -28.54 26.49
CA LEU A 8 -1.56 -27.82 27.45
C LEU A 8 -0.18 -27.43 26.86
N LEU A 9 0.45 -28.33 26.12
CA LEU A 9 1.75 -28.06 25.48
C LEU A 9 1.59 -27.03 24.36
N TYR A 10 0.51 -27.10 23.58
CA TYR A 10 0.21 -26.12 22.54
C TYR A 10 -0.04 -24.74 23.16
N ARG A 11 -0.91 -24.63 24.19
CA ARG A 11 -1.13 -23.37 24.93
C ARG A 11 0.16 -22.81 25.53
N PHE A 12 1.02 -23.65 26.09
CA PHE A 12 2.29 -23.20 26.66
C PHE A 12 3.27 -22.70 25.60
N LEU A 13 3.36 -23.38 24.46
CA LEU A 13 4.14 -22.94 23.30
C LEU A 13 3.61 -21.62 22.72
N THR A 14 2.28 -21.47 22.57
CA THR A 14 1.66 -20.23 22.09
C THR A 14 1.90 -19.05 23.04
N ILE A 15 1.81 -19.27 24.36
CA ILE A 15 2.09 -18.24 25.37
C ILE A 15 3.57 -17.82 25.31
N ILE A 16 4.49 -18.79 25.18
CA ILE A 16 5.92 -18.49 25.08
C ILE A 16 6.24 -17.71 23.80
N THR A 17 5.70 -18.10 22.65
CA THR A 17 5.92 -17.38 21.39
C THR A 17 5.35 -15.96 21.42
N LEU A 18 4.17 -15.76 22.04
CA LEU A 18 3.57 -14.44 22.22
C LEU A 18 4.37 -13.54 23.18
N CYS A 19 4.96 -14.11 24.24
CA CYS A 19 5.85 -13.36 25.12
C CYS A 19 7.14 -12.93 24.40
N PHE A 20 7.75 -13.83 23.63
CA PHE A 20 8.96 -13.51 22.88
C PHE A 20 8.71 -12.50 21.76
N SER A 21 7.58 -12.58 21.05
CA SER A 21 7.23 -11.59 20.02
C SER A 21 7.01 -10.21 20.62
N LYS A 22 6.29 -10.13 21.74
CA LYS A 22 6.06 -8.88 22.48
C LYS A 22 7.38 -8.27 23.01
N GLU A 23 8.29 -9.09 23.55
CA GLU A 23 9.61 -8.60 23.97
C GLU A 23 10.47 -8.11 22.81
N ALA A 24 10.36 -8.75 21.63
CA ALA A 24 11.05 -8.30 20.42
C ALA A 24 10.53 -6.94 19.94
N GLU A 25 9.20 -6.76 19.83
CA GLU A 25 8.57 -5.48 19.45
C GLU A 25 8.98 -4.33 20.39
N ILE A 26 9.00 -4.58 21.71
CA ILE A 26 9.44 -3.60 22.72
C ILE A 26 10.91 -3.24 22.51
N ARG A 27 11.76 -4.26 22.29
CA ARG A 27 13.20 -4.06 22.10
C ARG A 27 13.50 -3.27 20.83
N GLU A 28 12.78 -3.53 19.74
CA GLU A 28 12.89 -2.78 18.50
C GLU A 28 12.48 -1.32 18.71
N SER A 29 11.41 -1.08 19.46
CA SER A 29 10.98 0.28 19.79
C SER A 29 12.01 1.05 20.61
N TRP A 30 12.59 0.41 21.62
CA TRP A 30 13.71 1.02 22.37
C TRP A 30 14.93 1.25 21.49
N ALA A 31 15.29 0.28 20.65
CA ALA A 31 16.44 0.39 19.77
C ALA A 31 16.30 1.57 18.80
N ALA A 32 15.11 1.75 18.20
CA ALA A 32 14.84 2.85 17.29
C ALA A 32 14.83 4.21 18.01
N LEU A 33 14.18 4.32 19.17
CA LEU A 33 14.12 5.59 19.91
C LEU A 33 15.48 6.03 20.49
N LEU A 34 16.37 5.06 20.79
CA LEU A 34 17.72 5.32 21.30
C LEU A 34 18.78 5.42 20.19
N ASN A 35 18.43 5.08 18.94
CA ASN A 35 19.38 5.12 17.83
C ASN A 35 19.78 6.57 17.53
N SER A 36 21.08 6.82 17.52
CA SER A 36 21.66 8.15 17.23
C SER A 36 22.31 8.22 15.84
N ASN A 37 22.17 7.17 15.01
CA ASN A 37 22.83 7.04 13.71
C ASN A 37 22.23 7.90 12.58
N PHE A 38 21.75 9.11 12.89
CA PHE A 38 21.36 10.16 11.93
C PHE A 38 20.11 9.92 11.06
N GLU A 39 19.41 8.80 11.21
CA GLU A 39 18.11 8.63 10.54
C GLU A 39 17.01 9.38 11.28
N GLN A 40 16.00 9.82 10.51
CA GLN A 40 14.76 10.40 11.02
C GLN A 40 13.99 9.37 11.83
N VAL A 41 13.34 9.82 12.90
CA VAL A 41 12.57 8.94 13.78
C VAL A 41 11.14 9.40 13.82
N HIS A 42 10.26 8.57 13.29
CA HIS A 42 8.82 8.61 13.50
C HIS A 42 8.52 7.98 14.86
N ALA A 43 8.46 8.82 15.88
CA ALA A 43 8.46 8.34 17.25
C ALA A 43 7.07 7.89 17.73
N THR A 44 6.00 8.30 17.05
CA THR A 44 4.61 8.04 17.43
C THR A 44 4.33 6.56 17.66
N HIS A 45 4.54 5.67 16.68
CA HIS A 45 4.28 4.24 16.89
C HIS A 45 5.18 3.62 17.98
N HIS A 46 6.48 3.90 17.99
CA HIS A 46 7.40 3.32 18.99
C HIS A 46 7.00 3.71 20.42
N ILE A 47 6.69 5.00 20.65
CA ILE A 47 6.26 5.50 21.95
C ILE A 47 4.94 4.85 22.37
N ASN A 48 3.96 4.83 21.48
CA ASN A 48 2.66 4.24 21.79
C ASN A 48 2.76 2.72 21.97
N ASN A 49 3.70 2.04 21.30
CA ASN A 49 3.97 0.62 21.55
C ASN A 49 4.48 0.41 22.98
N LEU A 50 5.45 1.21 23.44
CA LEU A 50 5.96 1.13 24.81
C LEU A 50 4.84 1.37 25.85
N ILE A 51 3.98 2.36 25.61
CA ILE A 51 2.82 2.67 26.47
C ILE A 51 1.82 1.50 26.48
N ARG A 52 1.37 1.04 25.29
CA ARG A 52 0.41 -0.07 25.14
C ARG A 52 0.90 -1.34 25.82
N GLN A 53 2.20 -1.63 25.73
CA GLN A 53 2.80 -2.83 26.28
C GLN A 53 3.26 -2.69 27.74
N ASN A 54 3.18 -1.48 28.31
CA ASN A 54 3.69 -1.12 29.63
C ASN A 54 5.18 -1.46 29.82
N ALA A 55 6.00 -1.13 28.84
CA ALA A 55 7.43 -1.45 28.78
C ALA A 55 8.29 -0.59 29.72
N ILE A 56 8.24 -0.86 31.04
CA ILE A 56 8.98 -0.10 32.06
C ILE A 56 10.48 -0.01 31.73
N PRO A 57 11.10 1.18 31.81
CA PRO A 57 12.51 1.35 31.47
C PRO A 57 13.43 0.61 32.45
N SER A 58 14.37 -0.13 31.89
CA SER A 58 15.36 -0.96 32.57
C SER A 58 16.71 -0.25 32.75
N SER A 59 17.02 0.75 31.91
CA SER A 59 18.29 1.46 31.91
C SER A 59 18.14 2.96 32.24
N LYS A 60 19.23 3.61 32.65
CA LYS A 60 19.24 5.07 32.87
C LYS A 60 18.98 5.84 31.58
N MET A 61 19.50 5.34 30.45
CA MET A 61 19.30 5.94 29.14
C MET A 61 17.83 5.92 28.71
N GLU A 62 17.13 4.81 28.93
CA GLU A 62 15.68 4.70 28.68
C GLU A 62 14.88 5.65 29.57
N LYS A 63 15.21 5.74 30.86
CA LYS A 63 14.57 6.68 31.80
C LYS A 63 14.77 8.13 31.36
N ASP A 64 16.00 8.49 31.00
CA ASP A 64 16.34 9.84 30.55
C ASP A 64 15.65 10.21 29.24
N LEU A 65 15.44 9.24 28.34
CA LEU A 65 14.66 9.43 27.13
C LEU A 65 13.18 9.67 27.47
N LEU A 66 12.56 8.80 28.29
CA LEU A 66 11.15 8.95 28.69
C LEU A 66 10.87 10.30 29.36
N ASP A 67 11.77 10.72 30.27
CA ASP A 67 11.66 12.02 30.94
C ASP A 67 11.69 13.17 29.92
N LYS A 68 12.57 13.11 28.92
CA LYS A 68 12.65 14.12 27.84
C LYS A 68 11.42 14.19 26.96
N ILE A 69 10.77 13.06 26.71
CA ILE A 69 9.55 12.99 25.88
C ILE A 69 8.28 13.06 26.73
N GLY A 70 8.36 13.38 28.01
CA GLY A 70 7.19 13.61 28.87
C GLY A 70 6.41 12.33 29.22
N ILE A 71 7.08 11.18 29.33
CA ILE A 71 6.47 9.93 29.77
C ILE A 71 6.98 9.61 31.18
N LYS A 72 6.06 9.32 32.10
CA LYS A 72 6.39 8.97 33.49
C LYS A 72 5.93 7.55 33.82
N VAL A 73 6.64 6.91 34.75
CA VAL A 73 6.16 5.68 35.40
C VAL A 73 5.43 6.08 36.68
N LEU A 74 4.10 5.94 36.69
CA LEU A 74 3.25 6.18 37.85
C LEU A 74 2.50 4.89 38.18
N ASP A 75 2.54 4.44 39.43
CA ASP A 75 1.90 3.20 39.89
C ASP A 75 2.20 1.99 38.97
N GLU A 76 3.48 1.80 38.64
CA GLU A 76 3.97 0.74 37.73
C GLU A 76 3.39 0.80 36.32
N LYS A 77 2.88 1.95 35.88
CA LYS A 77 2.37 2.18 34.52
C LYS A 77 3.09 3.31 33.81
N LEU A 78 3.41 3.09 32.53
CA LEU A 78 3.82 4.17 31.63
C LEU A 78 2.62 5.02 31.24
N LEU A 79 2.72 6.32 31.52
CA LEU A 79 1.71 7.31 31.17
C LEU A 79 2.36 8.49 30.45
N ALA A 80 1.78 8.86 29.32
CA ALA A 80 2.09 10.12 28.65
C ALA A 80 1.51 11.27 29.49
N MET A 81 2.37 12.20 29.91
CA MET A 81 1.97 13.36 30.70
C MET A 81 1.75 14.53 29.75
N MET A 82 0.52 15.05 29.71
CA MET A 82 0.31 16.38 29.11
C MET A 82 1.23 17.40 29.78
N PRO A 83 1.89 18.28 29.02
CA PRO A 83 2.65 19.39 29.60
C PRO A 83 1.78 20.19 30.58
N GLU A 84 2.29 20.46 31.78
CA GLU A 84 1.50 21.01 32.90
C GLU A 84 0.97 22.44 32.65
N GLN A 85 1.63 23.20 31.75
CA GLN A 85 1.14 24.36 30.98
C GLN A 85 2.37 25.07 30.39
N MET A 86 2.30 25.46 29.12
CA MET A 86 3.27 26.38 28.51
C MET A 86 2.85 27.82 28.79
N ASN A 87 3.79 28.76 28.66
CA ASN A 87 3.54 30.17 29.02
C ASN A 87 2.45 30.81 28.16
N ASP A 88 2.38 30.45 26.88
CA ASP A 88 1.50 31.07 25.90
C ASP A 88 0.61 30.04 25.18
N ILE A 89 -0.60 30.47 24.79
CA ILE A 89 -1.56 29.67 24.02
C ILE A 89 -2.11 30.51 22.87
N TYR A 90 -1.87 30.07 21.65
CA TYR A 90 -2.53 30.59 20.46
C TYR A 90 -3.77 29.73 20.15
N GLN A 91 -4.93 30.37 20.05
CA GLN A 91 -6.20 29.68 19.85
C GLN A 91 -6.73 29.89 18.44
N THR A 92 -6.99 28.80 17.73
CA THR A 92 -7.67 28.79 16.43
C THR A 92 -9.12 28.34 16.59
N SER A 93 -9.82 27.97 15.52
CA SER A 93 -11.21 27.49 15.62
C SER A 93 -11.29 26.14 16.35
N HIS A 94 -10.38 25.21 16.02
CA HIS A 94 -10.39 23.83 16.47
C HIS A 94 -9.22 23.46 17.40
N PHE A 95 -8.19 24.30 17.50
CA PHE A 95 -6.95 23.96 18.21
C PHE A 95 -6.56 24.98 19.30
N ASN A 96 -5.91 24.46 20.34
CA ASN A 96 -5.06 25.24 21.23
C ASN A 96 -3.60 24.88 20.91
N ILE A 97 -2.83 25.86 20.46
CA ILE A 97 -1.40 25.72 20.20
C ILE A 97 -0.64 26.28 21.41
N HIS A 98 -0.04 25.40 22.20
CA HIS A 98 0.74 25.73 23.39
C HIS A 98 2.20 25.92 23.01
N TYR A 99 2.83 27.01 23.47
CA TYR A 99 4.22 27.32 23.13
C TYR A 99 4.90 28.19 24.18
N ASP A 100 6.23 28.24 24.13
CA ASP A 100 7.06 29.11 24.97
C ASP A 100 7.88 30.10 24.14
N THR A 101 8.10 31.30 24.69
CA THR A 101 8.89 32.40 24.10
C THR A 101 10.00 32.90 25.05
N ASP A 102 10.20 32.20 26.17
CA ASP A 102 11.06 32.62 27.29
C ASP A 102 12.57 32.42 27.04
N GLY A 103 12.94 31.86 25.88
CA GLY A 103 14.32 31.58 25.49
C GLY A 103 14.86 30.25 26.03
N SER A 104 14.01 29.42 26.64
CA SER A 104 14.32 28.04 26.99
C SER A 104 14.57 27.18 25.73
N SER A 105 15.10 25.96 25.90
CA SER A 105 15.36 25.09 24.75
C SER A 105 14.09 24.73 23.96
N GLY A 106 12.91 24.72 24.61
CA GLY A 106 11.61 24.47 23.99
C GLY A 106 10.99 25.68 23.30
N SER A 107 11.57 26.87 23.45
CA SER A 107 10.98 28.09 22.89
C SER A 107 10.99 28.12 21.36
N VAL A 108 9.99 28.79 20.79
CA VAL A 108 9.91 29.10 19.36
C VAL A 108 10.71 30.37 19.00
N SER A 109 10.94 30.60 17.71
CA SER A 109 11.47 31.87 17.21
C SER A 109 10.56 33.03 17.59
N LEU A 110 11.12 34.19 17.96
CA LEU A 110 10.36 35.41 18.31
C LEU A 110 9.98 36.25 17.08
N ASN A 111 10.25 35.77 15.86
CA ASN A 111 9.91 36.49 14.65
C ASN A 111 8.38 36.66 14.56
N ASP A 112 7.95 37.91 14.43
CA ASP A 112 6.56 38.33 14.25
C ASP A 112 6.57 39.48 13.23
N VAL A 113 6.49 39.14 11.95
CA VAL A 113 6.59 40.11 10.85
C VAL A 113 5.36 41.03 10.81
N ASN A 114 4.19 40.51 11.20
CA ASN A 114 2.93 41.25 11.12
C ASN A 114 2.64 42.10 12.40
N ASN A 115 3.47 41.95 13.44
CA ASN A 115 3.39 42.61 14.75
C ASN A 115 2.06 42.36 15.49
N ASN A 116 1.48 41.17 15.37
CA ASN A 116 0.24 40.80 16.07
C ASN A 116 0.49 40.21 17.48
N SER A 117 1.75 40.18 17.93
CA SER A 117 2.22 39.62 19.20
C SER A 117 2.16 38.09 19.28
N ILE A 118 1.99 37.39 18.15
CA ILE A 118 2.07 35.95 18.03
C ILE A 118 3.23 35.62 17.09
N PRO A 119 4.17 34.75 17.47
CA PRO A 119 5.25 34.38 16.56
C PRO A 119 4.73 33.77 15.25
N ASP A 120 5.31 34.15 14.11
CA ASP A 120 4.90 33.66 12.78
C ASP A 120 4.96 32.13 12.70
N TYR A 121 5.91 31.50 13.41
CA TYR A 121 6.03 30.04 13.49
C TYR A 121 4.78 29.39 14.08
N VAL A 122 4.24 29.97 15.17
CA VAL A 122 3.06 29.47 15.89
C VAL A 122 1.80 29.75 15.07
N GLU A 123 1.71 30.94 14.48
CA GLU A 123 0.58 31.32 13.62
C GLU A 123 0.49 30.39 12.41
N ASN A 124 1.60 30.19 11.68
CA ASN A 124 1.65 29.29 10.53
C ASN A 124 1.28 27.86 10.92
N MET A 125 1.77 27.35 12.05
CA MET A 125 1.42 26.00 12.52
C MET A 125 -0.08 25.90 12.83
N GLY A 126 -0.65 26.88 13.53
CA GLY A 126 -2.09 26.91 13.81
C GLY A 126 -2.94 26.96 12.53
N LEU A 127 -2.55 27.76 11.53
CA LEU A 127 -3.24 27.84 10.24
C LEU A 127 -3.15 26.51 9.46
N ILE A 128 -1.97 25.88 9.43
CA ILE A 128 -1.78 24.58 8.78
C ILE A 128 -2.66 23.50 9.42
N PHE A 129 -2.75 23.46 10.76
CA PHE A 129 -3.62 22.48 11.42
C PHE A 129 -5.11 22.73 11.15
N GLU A 130 -5.55 23.98 10.98
CA GLU A 130 -6.90 24.28 10.51
C GLU A 130 -7.15 23.76 9.09
N ASP A 131 -6.21 23.99 8.16
CA ASP A 131 -6.31 23.47 6.79
C ASP A 131 -6.37 21.93 6.78
N VAL A 132 -5.51 21.28 7.56
CA VAL A 132 -5.50 19.82 7.77
C VAL A 132 -6.81 19.33 8.39
N TYR A 133 -7.36 20.05 9.37
CA TYR A 133 -8.66 19.71 9.97
C TYR A 133 -9.77 19.73 8.93
N TYR A 134 -9.90 20.82 8.16
CA TYR A 134 -10.93 20.93 7.13
C TYR A 134 -10.76 19.89 6.04
N PHE A 135 -9.53 19.58 5.66
CA PHE A 135 -9.24 18.52 4.71
C PHE A 135 -9.78 17.16 5.18
N PHE A 136 -9.39 16.70 6.37
CA PHE A 136 -9.86 15.40 6.87
C PHE A 136 -11.36 15.41 7.20
N LYS A 137 -11.88 16.52 7.73
CA LYS A 137 -13.28 16.61 8.17
C LYS A 137 -14.26 16.80 7.02
N ASP A 138 -14.01 17.78 6.16
CA ASP A 138 -14.97 18.25 5.16
C ASP A 138 -14.70 17.65 3.78
N SER A 139 -13.43 17.53 3.37
CA SER A 139 -13.07 16.93 2.07
C SER A 139 -13.11 15.40 2.13
N MET A 140 -12.44 14.80 3.12
CA MET A 140 -12.39 13.33 3.26
C MET A 140 -13.56 12.75 4.06
N GLY A 141 -14.20 13.56 4.91
CA GLY A 141 -15.40 13.13 5.64
C GLY A 141 -15.11 12.18 6.81
N TYR A 142 -13.94 12.27 7.46
CA TYR A 142 -13.64 11.54 8.69
C TYR A 142 -14.46 12.09 9.86
N ASP A 143 -14.73 11.23 10.84
CA ASP A 143 -15.43 11.60 12.06
C ASP A 143 -14.44 11.98 13.18
N ILE A 144 -14.23 13.29 13.32
CA ILE A 144 -13.27 13.91 14.24
C ILE A 144 -13.92 14.24 15.61
N THR A 145 -15.22 14.01 15.79
CA THR A 145 -15.93 14.41 17.03
C THR A 145 -15.39 13.77 18.30
N PHE A 146 -14.73 12.61 18.16
CA PHE A 146 -14.19 11.81 19.25
C PHE A 146 -12.83 12.31 19.76
N LEU A 147 -12.11 13.18 19.05
CA LEU A 147 -10.74 13.57 19.43
C LEU A 147 -10.63 14.29 20.77
N ASN A 148 -11.63 15.09 21.16
CA ASN A 148 -11.52 16.10 22.23
C ASN A 148 -12.11 15.67 23.59
N SER A 149 -12.57 14.42 23.77
CA SER A 149 -13.40 14.08 24.94
C SER A 149 -12.63 13.93 26.28
N GLN A 150 -11.33 14.23 26.31
CA GLN A 150 -10.50 14.07 27.51
C GLN A 150 -10.72 15.18 28.55
N ASN A 151 -11.14 16.37 28.12
CA ASN A 151 -11.22 17.54 28.99
C ASN A 151 -12.66 18.06 29.03
N VAL A 152 -13.36 17.75 30.13
CA VAL A 152 -14.68 18.34 30.43
C VAL A 152 -14.54 19.87 30.43
N GLY A 153 -14.98 20.51 29.34
CA GLY A 153 -14.92 21.97 29.16
C GLY A 153 -13.85 22.50 28.18
N ASN A 154 -12.95 21.66 27.63
CA ASN A 154 -12.09 22.06 26.50
C ASN A 154 -12.67 21.47 25.21
N ASN A 155 -13.14 22.35 24.32
CA ASN A 155 -13.73 21.94 23.04
C ASN A 155 -12.70 21.88 21.89
N LYS A 156 -11.43 22.20 22.15
CA LYS A 156 -10.36 22.28 21.15
C LYS A 156 -9.28 21.24 21.38
N TYR A 157 -8.66 20.78 20.30
CA TYR A 157 -7.58 19.78 20.34
C TYR A 157 -6.26 20.45 20.71
N ASP A 158 -5.48 19.82 21.60
CA ASP A 158 -4.26 20.41 22.15
C ASP A 158 -3.02 19.97 21.33
N ILE A 159 -2.24 20.97 20.90
CA ILE A 159 -0.97 20.81 20.20
C ILE A 159 0.09 21.58 20.97
N PHE A 160 1.21 20.95 21.27
CA PHE A 160 2.31 21.54 22.03
C PHE A 160 3.54 21.68 21.13
N ILE A 161 4.13 22.87 21.10
CA ILE A 161 5.38 23.12 20.37
C ILE A 161 6.53 23.05 21.37
N ASP A 162 7.37 22.03 21.25
CA ASP A 162 8.42 21.72 22.23
C ASP A 162 9.72 21.27 21.56
N ASN A 163 10.80 21.23 22.32
CA ASN A 163 12.07 20.67 21.86
C ASN A 163 12.07 19.14 21.95
N LEU A 164 11.95 18.49 20.81
CA LEU A 164 11.96 17.04 20.71
C LEU A 164 13.39 16.47 20.59
N PRO A 165 13.64 15.20 20.99
CA PRO A 165 14.92 14.53 20.78
C PRO A 165 15.38 14.58 19.32
N THR A 166 16.69 14.63 19.08
CA THR A 166 17.27 14.78 17.72
C THR A 166 16.59 13.87 16.69
N ASN A 167 16.28 14.43 15.51
CA ASN A 167 15.66 13.75 14.36
C ASN A 167 14.16 13.37 14.48
N TYR A 168 13.50 13.73 15.58
CA TYR A 168 12.05 13.52 15.72
C TYR A 168 11.31 14.66 15.04
N PHE A 169 10.33 14.37 14.19
CA PHE A 169 9.48 15.39 13.58
C PHE A 169 8.42 15.87 14.56
N ALA A 170 7.65 14.93 15.09
CA ALA A 170 6.58 15.14 16.04
C ALA A 170 6.25 13.83 16.77
N ILE A 171 5.30 13.90 17.70
CA ILE A 171 4.80 12.76 18.45
C ILE A 171 3.30 12.95 18.74
N THR A 172 2.46 12.02 18.31
CA THR A 172 1.07 11.90 18.78
C THR A 172 0.99 10.93 19.95
N TYR A 173 0.53 11.40 21.10
CA TYR A 173 0.39 10.56 22.29
C TYR A 173 -1.04 10.09 22.46
N THR A 174 -1.23 8.80 22.75
CA THR A 174 -2.51 8.33 23.30
C THR A 174 -2.66 8.74 24.77
N THR A 175 -3.90 9.04 25.16
CA THR A 175 -4.27 9.41 26.53
C THR A 175 -5.19 8.36 27.12
N SER A 176 -6.41 8.71 27.55
CA SER A 176 -7.37 7.73 28.05
C SER A 176 -8.37 7.28 26.99
N PHE A 177 -9.12 6.22 27.29
CA PHE A 177 -10.20 5.78 26.42
C PHE A 177 -11.34 6.80 26.40
N ILE A 178 -11.91 7.01 25.22
CA ILE A 178 -12.94 8.02 24.97
C ILE A 178 -14.31 7.43 24.67
N ASN A 179 -14.41 6.09 24.61
CA ASN A 179 -15.66 5.37 24.41
C ASN A 179 -15.85 4.27 25.47
N GLN A 180 -17.09 3.87 25.71
CA GLN A 180 -17.43 2.85 26.72
C GLN A 180 -16.84 1.46 26.41
N ALA A 181 -16.64 1.16 25.13
CA ALA A 181 -16.02 -0.09 24.69
C ALA A 181 -14.50 -0.13 24.94
N SER A 182 -13.89 0.99 25.33
CA SER A 182 -12.44 1.13 25.51
C SER A 182 -11.64 0.74 24.28
N THR A 183 -12.15 1.04 23.08
CA THR A 183 -11.49 0.77 21.80
C THR A 183 -11.00 2.03 21.10
N SER A 184 -11.41 3.21 21.56
CA SER A 184 -11.01 4.51 21.03
C SER A 184 -10.22 5.26 22.08
N CYS A 185 -9.11 5.90 21.68
CA CYS A 185 -8.28 6.73 22.56
C CYS A 185 -8.35 8.19 22.15
N GLY A 186 -8.34 9.07 23.16
CA GLY A 186 -8.05 10.48 22.93
C GLY A 186 -6.55 10.66 22.75
N SER A 187 -6.14 11.81 22.24
CA SER A 187 -4.74 12.10 21.98
C SER A 187 -4.41 13.60 22.11
N TYR A 188 -3.12 13.90 22.08
CA TYR A 188 -2.59 15.24 21.84
C TYR A 188 -1.31 15.12 21.01
N ILE A 189 -0.90 16.22 20.35
CA ILE A 189 0.29 16.23 19.48
C ILE A 189 1.39 17.09 20.11
N LYS A 190 2.63 16.62 20.03
CA LYS A 190 3.83 17.46 20.20
C LYS A 190 4.50 17.67 18.86
N MET A 191 4.60 18.92 18.44
CA MET A 191 5.38 19.35 17.29
C MET A 191 6.73 19.87 17.75
N ARG A 192 7.77 19.69 16.93
CA ARG A 192 9.08 20.30 17.21
C ARG A 192 8.99 21.83 17.12
N ASN A 193 9.82 22.54 17.88
CA ASN A 193 9.92 24.00 17.91
C ASN A 193 10.79 24.68 16.81
N ASN A 194 11.49 23.93 15.95
CA ASN A 194 12.26 24.42 14.80
C ASN A 194 12.74 23.25 13.91
N TYR A 195 13.04 23.46 12.63
CA TYR A 195 13.53 22.39 11.73
C TYR A 195 14.99 22.57 11.27
N ASN A 196 15.85 23.10 12.14
CA ASN A 196 17.24 23.44 11.77
C ASN A 196 18.20 22.24 11.66
N GLY A 197 17.79 21.05 12.13
CA GLY A 197 18.61 19.84 12.09
C GLY A 197 18.83 19.35 10.65
N THR A 198 19.99 18.74 10.38
CA THR A 198 20.35 18.22 9.04
C THR A 198 19.34 17.24 8.47
N ALA A 199 18.64 16.51 9.34
CA ALA A 199 17.58 15.58 8.95
C ALA A 199 16.39 16.28 8.26
N PHE A 200 16.19 17.58 8.43
CA PHE A 200 15.01 18.30 7.94
C PHE A 200 15.30 19.22 6.74
N GLN A 201 16.56 19.29 6.29
CA GLN A 201 17.02 20.29 5.32
C GLN A 201 16.72 19.94 3.85
N ASN A 202 16.07 18.80 3.58
CA ASN A 202 15.68 18.41 2.23
C ASN A 202 14.52 19.25 1.68
N ILE A 203 13.68 19.77 2.57
CA ILE A 203 12.51 20.61 2.28
C ILE A 203 12.51 21.82 3.23
N THR A 204 11.69 22.82 2.94
CA THR A 204 11.59 24.04 3.77
C THR A 204 10.97 23.76 5.14
N GLU A 205 11.17 24.66 6.10
CA GLU A 205 10.53 24.56 7.43
C GLU A 205 9.00 24.49 7.31
N LEU A 206 8.42 25.27 6.41
CA LEU A 206 6.98 25.28 6.17
C LEU A 206 6.48 23.94 5.61
N GLU A 207 7.19 23.36 4.65
CA GLU A 207 6.87 22.05 4.07
C GLU A 207 7.00 20.93 5.12
N ASN A 208 8.03 20.98 5.97
CA ASN A 208 8.16 20.05 7.10
C ASN A 208 6.95 20.15 8.05
N ILE A 209 6.52 21.37 8.41
CA ILE A 209 5.33 21.56 9.28
C ILE A 209 4.07 20.99 8.61
N LYS A 210 3.86 21.27 7.31
CA LYS A 210 2.72 20.78 6.54
C LYS A 210 2.59 19.25 6.59
N ILE A 211 3.59 18.52 6.11
CA ILE A 211 3.52 17.05 6.05
C ILE A 211 3.43 16.43 7.45
N THR A 212 4.16 16.99 8.43
CA THR A 212 4.12 16.49 9.81
C THR A 212 2.74 16.71 10.44
N ALA A 213 2.11 17.87 10.19
CA ALA A 213 0.78 18.17 10.72
C ALA A 213 -0.28 17.23 10.12
N ALA A 214 -0.21 16.96 8.81
CA ALA A 214 -1.10 15.98 8.15
C ALA A 214 -0.94 14.58 8.78
N HIS A 215 0.31 14.10 8.87
CA HIS A 215 0.65 12.79 9.41
C HIS A 215 0.16 12.59 10.86
N GLU A 216 0.52 13.52 11.74
CA GLU A 216 0.22 13.39 13.18
C GLU A 216 -1.26 13.65 13.49
N PHE A 217 -1.91 14.57 12.77
CA PHE A 217 -3.34 14.74 12.94
C PHE A 217 -4.12 13.54 12.41
N PHE A 218 -3.62 12.86 11.37
CA PHE A 218 -4.21 11.60 10.94
C PHE A 218 -4.05 10.51 12.01
N HIS A 219 -2.91 10.41 12.69
CA HIS A 219 -2.78 9.54 13.86
C HIS A 219 -3.80 9.83 14.96
N ALA A 220 -4.09 11.11 15.24
CA ALA A 220 -5.14 11.48 16.19
C ALA A 220 -6.50 10.88 15.78
N ILE A 221 -6.85 11.00 14.50
CA ILE A 221 -8.06 10.39 13.91
C ILE A 221 -8.00 8.87 14.08
N GLN A 222 -6.92 8.21 13.67
CA GLN A 222 -6.75 6.76 13.74
C GLN A 222 -6.89 6.23 15.18
N PHE A 223 -6.26 6.86 16.18
CA PHE A 223 -6.37 6.45 17.58
C PHE A 223 -7.80 6.60 18.12
N SER A 224 -8.55 7.60 17.65
CA SER A 224 -9.96 7.75 18.01
C SER A 224 -10.88 6.74 17.33
N TYR A 225 -10.48 6.21 16.18
CA TYR A 225 -11.19 5.14 15.49
C TYR A 225 -10.91 3.79 16.15
N ASN A 226 -9.64 3.44 16.31
CA ASN A 226 -9.21 2.18 16.90
C ASN A 226 -7.82 2.33 17.58
N CYS A 227 -7.84 2.40 18.90
CA CYS A 227 -6.64 2.52 19.74
C CYS A 227 -5.78 1.25 19.77
N TYR A 228 -6.24 0.13 19.21
CA TYR A 228 -5.51 -1.12 19.15
C TYR A 228 -5.05 -1.51 17.75
N GLU A 229 -5.27 -0.63 16.76
CA GLU A 229 -4.86 -0.94 15.39
C GLU A 229 -3.34 -1.14 15.29
N ARG A 230 -2.94 -2.04 14.38
CA ARG A 230 -1.54 -2.31 14.08
C ARG A 230 -0.88 -1.09 13.47
N PHE A 231 0.38 -0.87 13.87
CA PHE A 231 1.11 0.33 13.48
C PHE A 231 1.41 0.37 12.00
N TRP A 232 1.53 -0.79 11.33
CA TRP A 232 1.78 -0.80 9.89
C TRP A 232 0.65 -0.09 9.11
N LEU A 233 -0.61 -0.33 9.47
CA LEU A 233 -1.76 0.31 8.83
C LEU A 233 -1.82 1.79 9.19
N MET A 234 -1.55 2.13 10.45
CA MET A 234 -1.51 3.52 10.92
C MET A 234 -0.48 4.34 10.15
N GLU A 235 0.76 3.88 10.13
CA GLU A 235 1.91 4.59 9.57
C GLU A 235 1.84 4.64 8.04
N ALA A 236 1.49 3.53 7.37
CA ALA A 236 1.35 3.52 5.92
C ALA A 236 0.24 4.46 5.41
N THR A 237 -0.89 4.55 6.12
CA THR A 237 -1.97 5.46 5.73
C THR A 237 -1.74 6.90 6.20
N ALA A 238 -0.94 7.13 7.25
CA ALA A 238 -0.48 8.48 7.61
C ALA A 238 0.46 9.04 6.54
N VAL A 239 1.41 8.25 6.05
CA VAL A 239 2.28 8.62 4.93
C VAL A 239 1.49 8.87 3.65
N TRP A 240 0.50 8.02 3.33
CA TRP A 240 -0.41 8.27 2.19
C TRP A 240 -1.14 9.62 2.33
N SER A 241 -1.65 9.93 3.53
CA SER A 241 -2.40 11.17 3.75
C SER A 241 -1.58 12.46 3.59
N GLU A 242 -0.25 12.38 3.73
CA GLU A 242 0.65 13.51 3.47
C GLU A 242 0.57 13.96 2.01
N ASP A 243 0.57 13.00 1.09
CA ASP A 243 0.51 13.25 -0.35
C ASP A 243 -0.88 13.73 -0.80
N GLU A 244 -1.94 13.16 -0.23
CA GLU A 244 -3.32 13.52 -0.58
C GLU A 244 -3.66 15.00 -0.35
N ILE A 245 -3.12 15.59 0.72
CA ILE A 245 -3.34 17.01 1.03
C ILE A 245 -2.25 17.91 0.44
N TYR A 246 -1.01 17.43 0.32
CA TYR A 246 0.15 18.19 -0.16
C TYR A 246 0.89 17.46 -1.29
N ASN A 247 0.17 17.19 -2.38
CA ASN A 247 0.66 16.45 -3.56
C ASN A 247 1.94 17.05 -4.19
N GLU A 248 2.28 18.31 -3.90
CA GLU A 248 3.52 18.93 -4.36
C GLU A 248 4.75 18.63 -3.47
N ILE A 249 4.58 18.00 -2.30
CA ILE A 249 5.64 17.75 -1.30
C ILE A 249 5.97 16.25 -1.23
N ASN A 250 6.86 15.80 -2.11
CA ASN A 250 7.13 14.37 -2.31
C ASN A 250 8.17 13.80 -1.33
N ASP A 251 8.11 14.18 -0.06
CA ASP A 251 9.05 13.74 0.97
C ASP A 251 8.98 12.22 1.21
N HIS A 252 7.77 11.66 1.12
CA HIS A 252 7.46 10.26 1.31
C HIS A 252 8.15 9.31 0.31
N TYR A 253 8.60 9.83 -0.85
CA TYR A 253 9.37 9.05 -1.83
C TYR A 253 10.64 8.42 -1.25
N ARG A 254 11.17 8.97 -0.15
CA ARG A 254 12.34 8.43 0.54
C ARG A 254 12.19 6.99 1.01
N TYR A 255 10.97 6.53 1.27
CA TYR A 255 10.72 5.15 1.71
C TYR A 255 10.76 4.15 0.56
N MET A 256 10.56 4.60 -0.68
CA MET A 256 10.43 3.73 -1.84
C MET A 256 11.70 2.93 -2.14
N PRO A 257 12.92 3.50 -2.17
CA PRO A 257 14.11 2.72 -2.50
C PRO A 257 14.30 1.50 -1.58
N SER A 258 14.19 1.70 -0.26
CA SER A 258 14.32 0.59 0.70
C SER A 258 13.16 -0.42 0.55
N TRP A 259 11.93 0.05 0.40
CA TRP A 259 10.76 -0.82 0.27
C TRP A 259 10.82 -1.71 -0.98
N PHE A 260 11.14 -1.12 -2.15
CA PHE A 260 11.23 -1.84 -3.42
C PHE A 260 12.42 -2.80 -3.48
N GLN A 261 13.48 -2.56 -2.72
CA GLN A 261 14.59 -3.51 -2.56
C GLN A 261 14.25 -4.69 -1.64
N ASN A 262 13.15 -4.62 -0.88
CA ASN A 262 12.78 -5.59 0.15
C ASN A 262 11.35 -6.13 -0.06
N SER A 263 10.91 -6.36 -1.31
CA SER A 263 9.55 -6.84 -1.60
C SER A 263 9.20 -8.23 -1.03
N ALA A 264 10.23 -8.98 -0.61
CA ALA A 264 10.08 -10.26 0.09
C ALA A 264 9.74 -10.11 1.58
N LYS A 265 9.70 -8.88 2.11
CA LYS A 265 9.10 -8.60 3.42
C LYS A 265 7.57 -8.61 3.34
N PRO A 266 6.88 -9.03 4.41
CA PRO A 266 5.44 -8.86 4.53
C PRO A 266 5.03 -7.39 4.40
N ILE A 267 3.86 -7.12 3.78
CA ILE A 267 3.33 -5.75 3.65
C ILE A 267 3.10 -5.06 5.01
N ASP A 268 2.85 -5.86 6.04
CA ASP A 268 2.58 -5.50 7.43
C ASP A 268 3.82 -5.55 8.34
N ASP A 269 5.03 -5.60 7.78
CA ASP A 269 6.28 -5.49 8.54
C ASP A 269 6.40 -4.10 9.20
N GLU A 270 6.25 -4.05 10.52
CA GLU A 270 6.25 -2.83 11.36
C GLU A 270 7.65 -2.23 11.62
N SER A 271 8.68 -2.65 10.87
CA SER A 271 9.94 -1.90 10.83
C SER A 271 9.78 -0.62 9.99
N SER A 272 10.87 0.02 9.61
CA SER A 272 10.83 1.12 8.62
C SER A 272 10.22 0.72 7.26
N HIS A 273 9.90 -0.56 7.03
CA HIS A 273 9.16 -1.02 5.86
C HIS A 273 7.74 -0.46 5.79
N MET A 274 7.02 -0.33 6.91
CA MET A 274 5.62 0.09 6.89
C MET A 274 5.37 1.48 6.28
N TYR A 275 6.32 2.42 6.42
CA TYR A 275 6.21 3.73 5.78
C TYR A 275 6.16 3.61 4.26
N GLY A 276 6.97 2.72 3.68
CA GLY A 276 6.97 2.44 2.24
C GLY A 276 5.72 1.68 1.77
N SER A 277 5.01 1.02 2.69
CA SER A 277 3.74 0.35 2.39
C SER A 277 2.61 1.34 2.06
N PHE A 278 2.83 2.67 2.15
CA PHE A 278 1.92 3.68 1.59
C PHE A 278 1.55 3.39 0.14
N ILE A 279 2.47 2.81 -0.65
CA ILE A 279 2.25 2.48 -2.06
C ILE A 279 1.07 1.51 -2.28
N PHE A 280 0.75 0.68 -1.29
CA PHE A 280 -0.44 -0.17 -1.33
C PHE A 280 -1.73 0.65 -1.21
N PHE A 281 -1.73 1.66 -0.35
CA PHE A 281 -2.87 2.57 -0.19
C PHE A 281 -2.98 3.55 -1.37
N GLN A 282 -1.86 4.01 -1.92
CA GLN A 282 -1.83 4.74 -3.19
C GLN A 282 -2.51 3.95 -4.31
N TYR A 283 -2.20 2.65 -4.44
CA TYR A 283 -2.86 1.79 -5.42
C TYR A 283 -4.38 1.67 -5.16
N ILE A 284 -4.79 1.58 -3.90
CA ILE A 284 -6.22 1.51 -3.53
C ILE A 284 -6.93 2.82 -3.87
N ASP A 285 -6.33 3.96 -3.55
CA ASP A 285 -6.89 5.27 -3.87
C ASP A 285 -7.09 5.41 -5.39
N GLU A 286 -6.02 5.27 -6.16
CA GLU A 286 -6.06 5.54 -7.60
C GLU A 286 -6.98 4.58 -8.39
N HIS A 287 -7.13 3.32 -7.93
CA HIS A 287 -7.78 2.27 -8.73
C HIS A 287 -9.01 1.63 -8.09
N LEU A 288 -9.18 1.75 -6.77
CA LEU A 288 -10.14 0.94 -6.00
C LEU A 288 -11.02 1.82 -5.12
N GLY A 289 -11.61 2.87 -5.70
CA GLY A 289 -12.66 3.67 -5.07
C GLY A 289 -12.18 4.93 -4.37
N GLY A 290 -10.93 5.35 -4.58
CA GLY A 290 -10.42 6.61 -4.03
C GLY A 290 -10.23 6.57 -2.51
N TYR A 291 -10.00 7.76 -1.97
CA TYR A 291 -9.86 8.00 -0.55
C TYR A 291 -11.06 7.49 0.27
N GLU A 292 -12.25 7.40 -0.34
CA GLU A 292 -13.44 6.85 0.30
C GLU A 292 -13.23 5.39 0.73
N THR A 293 -12.50 4.59 -0.07
CA THR A 293 -12.16 3.22 0.30
C THR A 293 -11.23 3.21 1.51
N ILE A 294 -10.21 4.06 1.56
CA ILE A 294 -9.28 4.13 2.70
C ILE A 294 -9.99 4.60 3.96
N LYS A 295 -10.89 5.58 3.85
CA LYS A 295 -11.78 5.96 4.95
C LYS A 295 -12.65 4.78 5.40
N ASN A 296 -13.21 4.02 4.47
CA ASN A 296 -14.01 2.84 4.80
C ASN A 296 -13.17 1.76 5.51
N ILE A 297 -11.88 1.59 5.17
CA ILE A 297 -10.97 0.71 5.92
C ILE A 297 -10.94 1.12 7.40
N TRP A 298 -10.83 2.42 7.68
CA TRP A 298 -10.84 2.94 9.04
C TRP A 298 -12.20 2.78 9.73
N GLU A 299 -13.33 3.03 9.05
CA GLU A 299 -14.67 2.76 9.61
C GLU A 299 -14.88 1.27 9.94
N ARG A 300 -14.31 0.35 9.12
CA ARG A 300 -14.28 -1.08 9.42
C ARG A 300 -13.36 -1.39 10.60
N SER A 301 -12.17 -0.80 10.66
CA SER A 301 -11.25 -0.94 11.79
C SER A 301 -11.91 -0.52 13.11
N ARG A 302 -12.60 0.63 13.13
CA ARG A 302 -13.41 1.08 14.27
C ARG A 302 -14.47 0.07 14.67
N SER A 303 -15.20 -0.49 13.70
CA SER A 303 -16.27 -1.45 13.95
C SER A 303 -15.75 -2.80 14.46
N ASN A 304 -14.59 -3.21 13.96
CA ASN A 304 -13.95 -4.48 14.28
C ASN A 304 -13.01 -4.38 15.49
N ALA A 305 -12.76 -3.17 16.01
CA ALA A 305 -11.72 -2.86 16.98
C ALA A 305 -11.63 -3.87 18.13
N ASN A 306 -10.43 -4.42 18.32
CA ASN A 306 -10.18 -5.51 19.25
C ASN A 306 -8.81 -5.36 19.89
N SER A 307 -8.71 -5.61 21.20
CA SER A 307 -7.45 -5.49 21.95
C SER A 307 -6.54 -6.73 21.87
N VAL A 308 -7.00 -7.80 21.23
CA VAL A 308 -6.34 -9.11 21.21
C VAL A 308 -5.98 -9.55 19.81
N ASN A 309 -6.91 -9.43 18.86
CA ASN A 309 -6.72 -9.88 17.49
C ASN A 309 -6.41 -8.70 16.57
N ASP A 310 -5.48 -8.90 15.65
CA ASP A 310 -5.28 -7.98 14.52
C ASP A 310 -6.52 -7.99 13.61
N VAL A 311 -7.01 -6.79 13.30
CA VAL A 311 -8.19 -6.57 12.46
C VAL A 311 -7.85 -5.85 11.14
N SER A 312 -6.59 -5.51 10.91
CA SER A 312 -6.12 -4.73 9.76
C SER A 312 -6.61 -5.36 8.45
N PHE A 313 -6.28 -6.62 8.22
CA PHE A 313 -6.59 -7.30 6.97
C PHE A 313 -8.08 -7.58 6.79
N THR A 314 -8.80 -7.86 7.87
CA THR A 314 -10.26 -8.02 7.82
C THR A 314 -10.92 -6.71 7.44
N SER A 315 -10.49 -5.60 8.04
CA SER A 315 -11.02 -4.26 7.77
C SER A 315 -10.72 -3.79 6.36
N ILE A 316 -9.50 -4.06 5.86
CA ILE A 316 -9.13 -3.80 4.47
C ILE A 316 -10.00 -4.60 3.51
N ASN A 317 -10.16 -5.91 3.76
CA ASN A 317 -10.95 -6.75 2.88
C ASN A 317 -12.43 -6.34 2.85
N GLU A 318 -13.04 -6.07 4.00
CA GLU A 318 -14.45 -5.63 4.09
C GLU A 318 -14.70 -4.28 3.40
N ALA A 319 -13.72 -3.36 3.41
CA ALA A 319 -13.81 -2.11 2.66
C ALA A 319 -13.71 -2.35 1.15
N LEU A 320 -12.76 -3.18 0.71
CA LEU A 320 -12.54 -3.52 -0.70
C LEU A 320 -13.70 -4.31 -1.33
N GLU A 321 -14.42 -5.12 -0.55
CA GLU A 321 -15.61 -5.82 -1.01
C GLU A 321 -16.69 -4.87 -1.54
N SER A 322 -16.78 -3.65 -0.97
CA SER A 322 -17.76 -2.64 -1.38
C SER A 322 -17.51 -2.07 -2.79
N VAL A 323 -16.26 -2.17 -3.27
CA VAL A 323 -15.82 -1.73 -4.60
C VAL A 323 -15.50 -2.91 -5.53
N GLY A 324 -15.93 -4.12 -5.16
CA GLY A 324 -15.78 -5.32 -5.99
C GLY A 324 -14.36 -5.90 -6.03
N SER A 325 -13.55 -5.61 -5.02
CA SER A 325 -12.18 -6.11 -4.86
C SER A 325 -12.04 -6.95 -3.58
N SER A 326 -10.82 -7.36 -3.26
CA SER A 326 -10.42 -8.04 -2.03
C SER A 326 -9.01 -7.62 -1.65
N PHE A 327 -8.58 -7.90 -0.41
CA PHE A 327 -7.20 -7.64 0.00
C PHE A 327 -6.19 -8.33 -0.93
N SER A 328 -6.41 -9.61 -1.26
CA SER A 328 -5.57 -10.36 -2.20
C SER A 328 -5.58 -9.78 -3.61
N GLY A 329 -6.74 -9.35 -4.12
CA GLY A 329 -6.86 -8.73 -5.43
C GLY A 329 -6.08 -7.41 -5.53
N ALA A 330 -6.26 -6.53 -4.53
CA ALA A 330 -5.52 -5.28 -4.43
C ALA A 330 -4.01 -5.52 -4.32
N LEU A 331 -3.59 -6.44 -3.45
CA LEU A 331 -2.17 -6.76 -3.26
C LEU A 331 -1.55 -7.30 -4.56
N ASN A 332 -2.20 -8.25 -5.22
CA ASN A 332 -1.70 -8.83 -6.47
C ASN A 332 -1.58 -7.78 -7.59
N ASN A 333 -2.58 -6.92 -7.75
CA ASN A 333 -2.55 -5.89 -8.77
C ASN A 333 -1.50 -4.81 -8.48
N MET A 334 -1.36 -4.38 -7.22
CA MET A 334 -0.29 -3.49 -6.80
C MET A 334 1.09 -4.12 -7.06
N ARG A 335 1.28 -5.43 -6.83
CA ARG A 335 2.57 -6.10 -7.14
C ARG A 335 2.88 -6.09 -8.64
N ILE A 336 1.87 -6.15 -9.50
CA ILE A 336 2.02 -5.98 -10.95
C ILE A 336 2.35 -4.52 -11.29
N ALA A 337 1.59 -3.56 -10.74
CA ALA A 337 1.79 -2.13 -10.94
C ALA A 337 3.21 -1.70 -10.53
N ASN A 338 3.68 -2.20 -9.39
CA ASN A 338 5.05 -1.97 -8.91
C ASN A 338 6.10 -2.43 -9.92
N ARG A 339 5.88 -3.56 -10.61
CA ARG A 339 6.82 -4.03 -11.63
C ARG A 339 6.74 -3.23 -12.93
N ILE A 340 5.55 -2.79 -13.32
CA ILE A 340 5.33 -1.98 -14.53
C ILE A 340 5.91 -0.58 -14.35
N MET A 341 5.64 0.04 -13.19
CA MET A 341 6.12 1.35 -12.77
C MET A 341 5.96 2.41 -13.86
N SER A 342 4.70 2.72 -14.23
CA SER A 342 4.39 3.74 -15.24
C SER A 342 3.02 4.39 -15.01
N SER A 343 2.86 5.63 -15.44
CA SER A 343 1.56 6.33 -15.53
C SER A 343 0.88 6.14 -16.90
N HIS A 344 1.52 5.42 -17.83
CA HIS A 344 1.03 5.32 -19.19
C HIS A 344 -0.34 4.59 -19.25
N PRO A 345 -1.38 5.14 -19.90
CA PRO A 345 -2.74 4.56 -19.88
C PRO A 345 -2.87 3.11 -20.39
N ASN A 346 -1.94 2.66 -21.23
CA ASN A 346 -1.90 1.26 -21.69
C ASN A 346 -1.54 0.25 -20.58
N ALA A 347 -1.03 0.72 -19.44
CA ALA A 347 -0.77 -0.11 -18.28
C ALA A 347 -1.96 -0.17 -17.31
N ASP A 348 -3.01 0.63 -17.50
CA ASP A 348 -4.20 0.65 -16.64
C ASP A 348 -4.83 -0.77 -16.52
N PRO A 349 -5.23 -1.22 -15.31
CA PRO A 349 -5.23 -0.52 -14.02
C PRO A 349 -3.96 -0.78 -13.18
N PHE A 350 -2.81 -0.99 -13.82
CA PHE A 350 -1.52 -1.28 -13.18
C PHE A 350 -0.56 -0.10 -13.28
N THR A 351 -1.07 1.10 -12.96
CA THR A 351 -0.34 2.37 -13.07
C THR A 351 -0.20 3.05 -11.72
N TYR A 352 0.71 4.02 -11.67
CA TYR A 352 0.68 5.08 -10.66
C TYR A 352 0.67 6.44 -11.37
N LEU A 353 -0.12 7.40 -10.91
CA LEU A 353 -0.18 8.72 -11.52
C LEU A 353 1.19 9.40 -11.55
N GLU A 354 1.99 9.20 -10.50
CA GLU A 354 3.30 9.83 -10.34
C GLU A 354 4.49 8.89 -10.66
N ALA A 355 4.25 7.75 -11.33
CA ALA A 355 5.26 6.71 -11.52
C ALA A 355 6.59 7.21 -12.08
N GLU A 356 6.56 8.18 -12.99
CA GLU A 356 7.74 8.74 -13.66
C GLU A 356 8.55 9.68 -12.75
N SER A 357 7.95 10.16 -11.65
CA SER A 357 8.62 10.96 -10.62
C SER A 357 9.21 10.11 -9.49
N TYR A 358 8.71 8.88 -9.30
CA TYR A 358 9.18 7.98 -8.25
C TYR A 358 10.68 7.64 -8.40
N PRO A 359 11.46 7.60 -7.30
CA PRO A 359 12.91 7.35 -7.33
C PRO A 359 13.25 5.86 -7.50
N VAL A 360 12.39 5.09 -8.16
CA VAL A 360 12.51 3.65 -8.38
C VAL A 360 12.01 3.27 -9.76
N THR A 361 12.57 2.22 -10.36
CA THR A 361 12.13 1.68 -11.66
C THR A 361 11.37 0.37 -11.54
N GLY A 362 11.26 -0.17 -10.31
CA GLY A 362 10.59 -1.41 -10.00
C GLY A 362 11.25 -2.16 -8.83
N PRO A 363 10.70 -3.32 -8.44
CA PRO A 363 11.19 -4.10 -7.31
C PRO A 363 12.49 -4.83 -7.64
N LEU A 364 13.22 -5.25 -6.59
CA LEU A 364 14.38 -6.10 -6.75
C LEU A 364 14.00 -7.44 -7.41
N GLU A 365 14.58 -7.70 -8.58
CA GLU A 365 14.53 -9.01 -9.22
C GLU A 365 15.58 -9.92 -8.57
N ILE A 366 15.14 -10.84 -7.71
CA ILE A 366 16.00 -11.67 -6.85
C ILE A 366 16.81 -12.72 -7.61
N ALA A 367 16.48 -12.94 -8.88
CA ALA A 367 17.18 -13.82 -9.79
C ALA A 367 16.91 -13.41 -11.24
N GLN A 368 17.84 -13.79 -12.13
CA GLN A 368 17.73 -13.63 -13.57
C GLN A 368 17.91 -15.00 -14.23
N LEU A 369 16.89 -15.46 -14.94
CA LEU A 369 16.89 -16.76 -15.60
C LEU A 369 17.03 -16.53 -17.12
N TYR A 370 18.16 -16.98 -17.66
CA TYR A 370 18.46 -16.90 -19.09
C TYR A 370 18.14 -18.24 -19.77
N PHE A 371 17.13 -18.27 -20.64
CA PHE A 371 16.64 -19.49 -21.28
C PHE A 371 16.99 -19.55 -22.78
N GLU A 372 17.83 -20.52 -23.12
CA GLU A 372 18.29 -20.84 -24.49
C GLU A 372 17.94 -22.28 -24.91
N ASP A 373 16.70 -22.70 -24.64
CA ASP A 373 16.20 -24.07 -24.94
C ASP A 373 16.85 -25.19 -24.10
N GLN A 374 17.45 -24.82 -22.96
CA GLN A 374 17.90 -25.76 -21.92
C GLN A 374 17.00 -25.67 -20.70
N ILE A 375 16.67 -26.81 -20.10
CA ILE A 375 15.81 -26.86 -18.91
C ILE A 375 16.44 -26.07 -17.76
N ILE A 376 15.68 -25.15 -17.18
CA ILE A 376 16.06 -24.38 -15.98
C ILE A 376 15.14 -24.79 -14.84
N GLU A 377 15.75 -25.02 -13.67
CA GLU A 377 15.03 -25.23 -12.43
C GLU A 377 15.56 -24.25 -11.38
N TYR A 378 14.68 -23.36 -10.93
CA TYR A 378 14.97 -22.37 -9.89
C TYR A 378 14.05 -22.63 -8.70
N SER A 379 14.60 -22.70 -7.49
CA SER A 379 13.80 -22.92 -6.28
C SER A 379 14.04 -21.81 -5.27
N GLN A 380 12.97 -21.40 -4.60
CA GLN A 380 13.01 -20.55 -3.42
C GLN A 380 12.46 -21.29 -2.23
N ASN A 381 13.26 -21.32 -1.17
CA ASN A 381 12.96 -22.08 0.05
C ASN A 381 12.16 -21.25 1.07
N TYR A 382 11.95 -19.96 0.81
CA TYR A 382 11.25 -19.06 1.70
C TYR A 382 10.57 -17.93 0.93
N LEU A 383 9.28 -17.73 1.22
CA LEU A 383 8.48 -16.58 0.83
C LEU A 383 7.50 -16.33 1.98
N ALA A 384 7.55 -15.17 2.60
CA ALA A 384 6.73 -14.85 3.76
C ALA A 384 5.26 -14.57 3.37
N VAL A 385 4.36 -14.60 4.34
CA VAL A 385 2.99 -14.10 4.18
C VAL A 385 2.95 -12.65 3.66
N ASN A 386 1.97 -12.34 2.81
CA ASN A 386 1.77 -11.04 2.15
C ASN A 386 3.00 -10.42 1.45
N SER A 387 3.94 -11.24 0.98
CA SER A 387 5.21 -10.82 0.36
C SER A 387 5.32 -11.31 -1.08
N ALA A 388 6.23 -10.71 -1.85
CA ALA A 388 6.42 -11.03 -3.26
C ALA A 388 7.90 -11.19 -3.66
N ASN A 389 8.12 -12.18 -4.52
CA ASN A 389 9.37 -12.36 -5.24
C ASN A 389 9.20 -11.98 -6.72
N TYR A 390 10.21 -11.32 -7.27
CA TYR A 390 10.31 -10.96 -8.68
C TYR A 390 11.50 -11.68 -9.30
N ILE A 391 11.29 -12.39 -10.41
CA ILE A 391 12.34 -13.15 -11.09
C ILE A 391 12.41 -12.66 -12.54
N LYS A 392 13.54 -12.11 -12.94
CA LYS A 392 13.77 -11.67 -14.31
C LYS A 392 13.90 -12.86 -15.26
N LEU A 393 13.35 -12.71 -16.46
CA LEU A 393 13.45 -13.68 -17.54
C LEU A 393 14.10 -13.04 -18.77
N ASP A 394 15.14 -13.70 -19.28
CA ASP A 394 15.68 -13.42 -20.60
C ASP A 394 15.47 -14.66 -21.48
N LEU A 395 14.61 -14.53 -22.49
CA LEU A 395 14.20 -15.65 -23.33
C LEU A 395 14.75 -15.45 -24.74
N VAL A 396 15.52 -16.41 -25.26
CA VAL A 396 15.96 -16.43 -26.66
C VAL A 396 15.31 -17.53 -27.49
N ALA A 397 14.56 -18.42 -26.85
CA ALA A 397 13.73 -19.46 -27.47
C ALA A 397 12.33 -19.51 -26.83
N PRO A 398 11.31 -20.05 -27.53
CA PRO A 398 10.00 -20.26 -26.94
C PRO A 398 10.10 -21.08 -25.65
N ALA A 399 9.48 -20.58 -24.59
CA ALA A 399 9.63 -21.09 -23.24
C ALA A 399 8.28 -21.45 -22.63
N LYS A 400 8.19 -22.67 -22.10
CA LYS A 400 7.11 -23.09 -21.23
C LYS A 400 7.57 -22.97 -19.78
N ILE A 401 6.88 -22.16 -19.01
CA ILE A 401 7.21 -21.83 -17.62
C ILE A 401 6.15 -22.44 -16.73
N SER A 402 6.57 -23.22 -15.75
CA SER A 402 5.68 -23.85 -14.77
C SER A 402 6.15 -23.53 -13.36
N ILE A 403 5.21 -23.23 -12.47
CA ILE A 403 5.49 -22.92 -11.07
C ILE A 403 4.79 -23.96 -10.21
N SER A 404 5.56 -24.63 -9.36
CA SER A 404 5.09 -25.67 -8.45
C SER A 404 5.44 -25.30 -7.01
N ILE A 405 4.48 -25.47 -6.11
CA ILE A 405 4.71 -25.28 -4.68
C ILE A 405 5.45 -26.49 -4.10
N LEU A 406 6.48 -26.22 -3.30
CA LEU A 406 7.23 -27.23 -2.57
C LEU A 406 6.69 -27.38 -1.14
N ASP A 407 6.32 -26.27 -0.50
CA ASP A 407 5.68 -26.23 0.83
C ASP A 407 4.61 -25.13 0.87
N GLY A 408 3.42 -25.49 1.37
CA GLY A 408 2.22 -24.64 1.41
C GLY A 408 1.06 -25.05 0.50
N TYR A 409 -0.04 -24.28 0.55
CA TYR A 409 -1.23 -24.53 -0.26
C TYR A 409 -1.17 -23.82 -1.62
N VAL A 410 -1.63 -24.50 -2.68
CA VAL A 410 -1.59 -24.00 -4.07
C VAL A 410 -2.35 -22.71 -4.26
N ASP A 411 -3.55 -22.63 -3.66
CA ASP A 411 -4.44 -21.48 -3.82
C ASP A 411 -3.94 -20.24 -3.05
N ASP A 412 -2.93 -20.39 -2.20
CA ASP A 412 -2.34 -19.30 -1.41
C ASP A 412 -1.26 -18.53 -2.17
N LEU A 413 -0.82 -18.99 -3.35
CA LEU A 413 0.15 -18.28 -4.19
C LEU A 413 -0.47 -17.73 -5.48
N PHE A 414 -0.33 -16.43 -5.64
CA PHE A 414 -0.54 -15.74 -6.90
C PHE A 414 0.72 -15.82 -7.76
N HIS A 415 0.51 -16.04 -9.05
CA HIS A 415 1.55 -16.20 -10.04
C HIS A 415 1.18 -15.40 -11.28
N ALA A 416 2.10 -14.54 -11.72
CA ALA A 416 1.96 -13.83 -12.98
C ALA A 416 3.28 -13.73 -13.72
N ILE A 417 3.21 -13.60 -15.04
CA ILE A 417 4.31 -13.09 -15.84
C ILE A 417 3.88 -11.78 -16.46
N VAL A 418 4.71 -10.77 -16.26
CA VAL A 418 4.57 -9.44 -16.85
C VAL A 418 5.72 -9.24 -17.81
N PHE A 419 5.43 -8.77 -19.03
CA PHE A 419 6.48 -8.39 -19.97
C PHE A 419 6.13 -7.11 -20.73
N LYS A 420 7.14 -6.25 -20.92
CA LYS A 420 7.05 -5.05 -21.76
C LYS A 420 7.43 -5.40 -23.19
N HIS A 421 6.70 -4.85 -24.15
CA HIS A 421 7.01 -5.00 -25.57
C HIS A 421 8.09 -4.00 -26.01
N LYS A 422 8.98 -4.43 -26.91
CA LYS A 422 10.02 -3.55 -27.49
C LYS A 422 9.38 -2.37 -28.21
N ASP A 423 10.03 -1.21 -28.10
CA ASP A 423 9.74 0.01 -28.85
C ASP A 423 8.32 0.59 -28.67
N ARG A 424 7.61 0.21 -27.60
CA ARG A 424 6.29 0.76 -27.26
C ARG A 424 5.93 0.62 -25.79
N ASP A 425 5.09 1.51 -25.31
CA ASP A 425 4.51 1.45 -23.96
C ASP A 425 3.29 0.53 -23.95
N ALA A 426 3.57 -0.76 -24.10
CA ALA A 426 2.59 -1.84 -23.99
C ALA A 426 3.16 -2.96 -23.15
N TRP A 427 2.30 -3.55 -22.32
CA TRP A 427 2.63 -4.67 -21.44
C TRP A 427 1.68 -5.82 -21.67
N THR A 428 2.11 -7.02 -21.33
CA THR A 428 1.24 -8.19 -21.29
C THR A 428 1.41 -8.89 -19.95
N ILE A 429 0.27 -9.14 -19.31
CA ILE A 429 0.17 -9.87 -18.06
C ILE A 429 -0.51 -11.20 -18.32
N ARG A 430 0.12 -12.30 -17.90
CA ARG A 430 -0.48 -13.65 -17.90
C ARG A 430 -0.47 -14.16 -16.47
N SER A 431 -1.62 -14.53 -15.92
CA SER A 431 -1.74 -15.12 -14.58
C SER A 431 -2.02 -16.62 -14.65
N GLY A 432 -1.52 -17.40 -13.69
CA GLY A 432 -1.66 -18.86 -13.64
C GLY A 432 -0.35 -19.53 -13.23
N ASN A 433 -0.30 -20.86 -13.22
CA ASN A 433 0.91 -21.61 -12.82
C ASN A 433 1.64 -22.26 -14.01
N ASN A 434 1.15 -22.04 -15.23
CA ASN A 434 1.69 -22.61 -16.45
C ASN A 434 1.52 -21.60 -17.59
N PHE A 435 2.64 -21.24 -18.20
CA PHE A 435 2.72 -20.20 -19.23
C PHE A 435 3.51 -20.72 -20.41
N ASN A 436 3.17 -20.22 -21.58
CA ASN A 436 4.03 -20.27 -22.75
C ASN A 436 4.40 -18.84 -23.13
N ILE A 437 5.64 -18.59 -23.52
CA ILE A 437 6.11 -17.28 -23.99
C ILE A 437 7.03 -17.52 -25.18
N ASP A 438 6.70 -16.87 -26.29
CA ASP A 438 7.56 -16.85 -27.47
C ASP A 438 8.28 -15.49 -27.54
N PRO A 439 9.62 -15.43 -27.48
CA PRO A 439 10.35 -14.16 -27.50
C PRO A 439 10.28 -13.43 -28.85
N THR A 440 9.81 -14.08 -29.93
CA THR A 440 9.65 -13.44 -31.26
C THR A 440 8.61 -12.33 -31.29
N VAL A 441 7.81 -12.19 -30.22
CA VAL A 441 6.80 -11.14 -30.03
C VAL A 441 7.40 -9.77 -29.72
N GLY A 442 8.71 -9.69 -29.56
CA GLY A 442 9.44 -8.46 -29.23
C GLY A 442 9.33 -8.11 -27.76
N ILE A 443 10.01 -8.85 -26.90
CA ILE A 443 10.06 -8.61 -25.44
C ILE A 443 11.25 -7.70 -25.09
N ASP A 444 10.98 -6.57 -24.44
CA ASP A 444 12.01 -5.69 -23.88
C ASP A 444 12.52 -6.24 -22.54
N TRP A 445 11.59 -6.52 -21.62
CA TRP A 445 11.86 -7.23 -20.38
C TRP A 445 10.68 -8.12 -19.99
N ALA A 446 10.95 -9.20 -19.27
CA ALA A 446 9.94 -10.09 -18.70
C ALA A 446 10.28 -10.45 -17.26
N THR A 447 9.26 -10.56 -16.41
CA THR A 447 9.41 -10.84 -14.98
C THR A 447 8.31 -11.76 -14.50
N ILE A 448 8.68 -12.83 -13.79
CA ILE A 448 7.75 -13.66 -13.02
C ILE A 448 7.52 -12.97 -11.67
N ILE A 449 6.26 -12.83 -11.29
CA ILE A 449 5.82 -12.37 -9.98
C ILE A 449 5.21 -13.56 -9.24
N ILE A 450 5.69 -13.80 -8.03
CA ILE A 450 5.17 -14.84 -7.14
C ILE A 450 4.86 -14.16 -5.81
N ASN A 451 3.57 -14.06 -5.49
CA ASN A 451 3.06 -13.33 -4.33
C ASN A 451 2.22 -14.26 -3.45
N THR A 452 2.35 -14.14 -2.14
CA THR A 452 1.44 -14.82 -1.20
C THR A 452 0.17 -13.99 -1.05
N GLN A 453 -0.98 -14.67 -1.11
CA GLN A 453 -2.31 -14.02 -1.14
C GLN A 453 -3.26 -14.56 -0.06
N SER A 454 -2.70 -15.18 0.98
CA SER A 454 -3.42 -15.85 2.05
C SER A 454 -2.62 -15.79 3.34
N GLN A 455 -3.32 -15.85 4.48
CA GLN A 455 -2.75 -15.78 5.82
C GLN A 455 -2.87 -17.12 6.57
N ASN A 456 -3.14 -18.20 5.84
CA ASN A 456 -3.31 -19.54 6.42
C ASN A 456 -2.04 -20.11 7.06
N GLN A 457 -0.87 -19.55 6.70
CA GLN A 457 0.44 -19.94 7.20
C GLN A 457 1.44 -18.79 7.02
N ASP A 458 2.61 -18.91 7.64
CA ASP A 458 3.58 -17.82 7.69
C ASP A 458 4.57 -17.81 6.52
N ARG A 459 4.74 -18.95 5.83
CA ARG A 459 5.75 -19.12 4.79
C ARG A 459 5.42 -20.18 3.75
N TRP A 460 5.95 -19.99 2.55
CA TRP A 460 5.88 -20.90 1.42
C TRP A 460 7.27 -21.17 0.84
N SER A 461 7.36 -22.25 0.06
CA SER A 461 8.47 -22.47 -0.85
C SER A 461 7.97 -22.95 -2.20
N TYR A 462 8.68 -22.61 -3.26
CA TYR A 462 8.25 -22.88 -4.63
C TYR A 462 9.43 -23.20 -5.54
N LYS A 463 9.11 -23.80 -6.68
CA LYS A 463 10.03 -24.08 -7.77
C LYS A 463 9.45 -23.56 -9.08
N THR A 464 10.25 -22.80 -9.81
CA THR A 464 10.01 -22.41 -11.19
C THR A 464 10.80 -23.35 -12.09
N LYS A 465 10.14 -23.98 -13.05
CA LYS A 465 10.75 -24.78 -14.10
C LYS A 465 10.46 -24.15 -15.46
N ILE A 466 11.52 -23.93 -16.24
CA ILE A 466 11.44 -23.47 -17.63
C ILE A 466 11.91 -24.61 -18.53
N GLU A 467 11.10 -24.94 -19.53
CA GLU A 467 11.37 -25.97 -20.53
C GLU A 467 10.99 -25.46 -21.92
N SER A 468 11.33 -26.20 -22.97
CA SER A 468 11.00 -25.84 -24.35
C SER A 468 9.50 -25.58 -24.51
N GLY A 469 9.17 -24.39 -25.00
CA GLY A 469 7.81 -23.95 -25.29
C GLY A 469 7.40 -24.22 -26.72
N ILE A 470 6.20 -23.73 -27.05
CA ILE A 470 5.68 -23.70 -28.43
C ILE A 470 5.80 -22.30 -29.00
N SER A 471 6.06 -22.22 -30.31
CA SER A 471 5.97 -20.97 -31.06
C SER A 471 4.54 -20.43 -31.00
N GLU A 472 4.36 -19.16 -30.61
CA GLU A 472 3.04 -18.50 -30.59
C GLU A 472 2.89 -17.64 -31.84
N GLU A 473 2.31 -18.23 -32.89
CA GLU A 473 2.20 -17.56 -34.19
C GLU A 473 1.20 -16.39 -34.17
N LEU A 474 0.22 -16.41 -33.27
CA LEU A 474 -0.89 -15.47 -33.16
C LEU A 474 -1.20 -15.18 -31.69
N ILE A 475 -1.01 -13.94 -31.27
CA ILE A 475 -1.32 -13.47 -29.91
C ILE A 475 -2.52 -12.54 -29.95
N VAL A 476 -3.43 -12.74 -28.99
CA VAL A 476 -4.65 -11.96 -28.83
C VAL A 476 -4.58 -11.20 -27.52
N ASN A 477 -4.20 -9.92 -27.61
CA ASN A 477 -4.10 -8.99 -26.48
C ASN A 477 -5.41 -8.22 -26.29
N ASN A 478 -5.69 -7.83 -25.03
CA ASN A 478 -6.75 -6.90 -24.60
C ASN A 478 -8.09 -7.04 -25.34
N THR A 479 -9.00 -7.89 -24.83
CA THR A 479 -10.41 -7.86 -25.24
C THR A 479 -11.20 -6.98 -24.28
N TYR A 480 -11.39 -5.72 -24.64
CA TYR A 480 -12.00 -4.69 -23.80
C TYR A 480 -13.07 -3.91 -24.59
N PRO A 481 -14.14 -3.45 -23.95
CA PRO A 481 -14.52 -3.76 -22.57
C PRO A 481 -15.06 -5.17 -22.42
N ASN A 482 -14.84 -5.76 -21.24
CA ASN A 482 -15.39 -7.07 -20.89
C ASN A 482 -15.55 -7.19 -19.36
N PRO A 483 -16.76 -6.96 -18.80
CA PRO A 483 -18.03 -6.77 -19.51
C PRO A 483 -18.12 -5.44 -20.26
N PHE A 484 -18.75 -5.44 -21.43
CA PHE A 484 -19.15 -4.23 -22.13
C PHE A 484 -20.34 -3.58 -21.44
N ILE A 485 -20.24 -2.28 -21.15
CA ILE A 485 -21.30 -1.46 -20.54
C ILE A 485 -21.75 -0.40 -21.55
N LYS A 486 -23.05 -0.10 -21.60
CA LYS A 486 -23.75 0.77 -22.57
C LYS A 486 -23.09 2.12 -22.92
N ASN A 487 -22.24 2.67 -22.06
CA ASN A 487 -21.55 3.95 -22.29
C ASN A 487 -20.40 3.85 -23.29
N GLU A 488 -19.98 2.63 -23.65
CA GLU A 488 -18.95 2.38 -24.64
C GLU A 488 -19.56 2.15 -26.02
N ASN A 489 -18.81 2.47 -27.09
CA ASN A 489 -19.33 2.38 -28.46
C ASN A 489 -18.67 1.26 -29.28
N GLU A 490 -17.54 0.71 -28.84
CA GLU A 490 -16.72 -0.22 -29.61
C GLU A 490 -16.07 -1.26 -28.69
N PHE A 491 -16.16 -2.54 -29.07
CA PHE A 491 -15.32 -3.61 -28.54
C PHE A 491 -13.99 -3.63 -29.30
N ILE A 492 -12.88 -3.69 -28.59
CA ILE A 492 -11.53 -3.65 -29.14
C ILE A 492 -10.80 -4.94 -28.76
N SER A 493 -10.12 -5.53 -29.76
CA SER A 493 -9.15 -6.61 -29.57
C SER A 493 -7.88 -6.27 -30.33
N ARG A 494 -6.72 -6.56 -29.75
CA ARG A 494 -5.41 -6.34 -30.40
C ARG A 494 -4.80 -7.68 -30.78
N PHE A 495 -4.21 -7.74 -31.97
CA PHE A 495 -3.58 -8.93 -32.50
C PHE A 495 -2.13 -8.66 -32.86
N ILE A 496 -1.28 -9.61 -32.52
CA ILE A 496 0.12 -9.63 -32.99
C ILE A 496 0.32 -11.00 -33.59
N SER A 497 0.96 -11.05 -34.75
CA SER A 497 1.39 -12.31 -35.33
C SER A 497 2.90 -12.33 -35.51
N THR A 498 3.52 -13.50 -35.32
CA THR A 498 4.96 -13.68 -35.59
C THR A 498 5.21 -14.11 -37.04
N ILE A 499 4.15 -14.37 -37.81
CA ILE A 499 4.19 -14.70 -39.24
C ILE A 499 3.17 -13.85 -40.01
N ASP A 500 3.36 -13.71 -41.33
CA ASP A 500 2.30 -13.15 -42.18
C ASP A 500 1.16 -14.15 -42.29
N GLN A 501 -0.03 -13.81 -41.78
CA GLN A 501 -1.18 -14.71 -41.83
C GLN A 501 -2.52 -13.99 -41.97
N ASN A 502 -3.50 -14.72 -42.51
CA ASN A 502 -4.90 -14.28 -42.53
C ASN A 502 -5.64 -14.93 -41.37
N ILE A 503 -6.25 -14.12 -40.51
CA ILE A 503 -7.10 -14.62 -39.42
C ILE A 503 -8.59 -14.45 -39.78
N ASN A 504 -9.39 -15.42 -39.36
CA ASN A 504 -10.85 -15.31 -39.37
C ASN A 504 -11.34 -15.02 -37.95
N ILE A 505 -12.05 -13.92 -37.80
CA ILE A 505 -12.69 -13.53 -36.55
C ILE A 505 -14.17 -13.90 -36.65
N SER A 506 -14.66 -14.70 -35.72
CA SER A 506 -16.06 -15.12 -35.64
C SER A 506 -16.62 -14.82 -34.26
N ILE A 507 -17.85 -14.34 -34.18
CA ILE A 507 -18.53 -14.14 -32.89
C ILE A 507 -19.77 -15.01 -32.86
N TYR A 508 -19.91 -15.77 -31.78
CA TYR A 508 -21.05 -16.65 -31.54
C TYR A 508 -21.82 -16.19 -30.31
N ASN A 509 -23.14 -16.33 -30.33
CA ASN A 509 -23.94 -16.20 -29.11
C ASN A 509 -23.84 -17.46 -28.24
N ILE A 510 -24.46 -17.43 -27.06
CA ILE A 510 -24.48 -18.58 -26.13
C ILE A 510 -25.09 -19.87 -26.70
N LEU A 511 -25.89 -19.78 -27.77
CA LEU A 511 -26.46 -20.93 -28.48
C LEU A 511 -25.52 -21.50 -29.55
N GLY A 512 -24.29 -20.97 -29.67
CA GLY A 512 -23.32 -21.37 -30.70
C GLY A 512 -23.65 -20.85 -32.09
N LYS A 513 -24.60 -19.91 -32.23
CA LYS A 513 -24.94 -19.32 -33.53
C LYS A 513 -23.97 -18.19 -33.86
N GLN A 514 -23.31 -18.28 -35.02
CA GLN A 514 -22.46 -17.20 -35.53
C GLN A 514 -23.29 -15.97 -35.87
N ILE A 515 -22.94 -14.84 -35.27
CA ILE A 515 -23.62 -13.55 -35.47
C ILE A 515 -22.74 -12.55 -36.23
N PHE A 516 -21.42 -12.70 -36.16
CA PHE A 516 -20.46 -11.81 -36.81
C PHE A 516 -19.31 -12.61 -37.44
N LYS A 517 -18.79 -12.12 -38.57
CA LYS A 517 -17.59 -12.65 -39.21
C LYS A 517 -16.77 -11.52 -39.82
N HIS A 518 -15.46 -11.54 -39.60
CA HIS A 518 -14.52 -10.62 -40.22
C HIS A 518 -13.22 -11.35 -40.57
N LYS A 519 -12.53 -10.87 -41.60
CA LYS A 519 -11.20 -11.35 -41.98
C LYS A 519 -10.21 -10.21 -41.80
N LEU A 520 -9.08 -10.51 -41.18
CA LEU A 520 -8.01 -9.55 -40.95
C LEU A 520 -6.70 -10.15 -41.44
N VAL A 521 -5.89 -9.34 -42.11
CA VAL A 521 -4.51 -9.70 -42.50
C VAL A 521 -3.60 -9.21 -41.39
N LEU A 522 -2.76 -10.10 -40.87
CA LEU A 522 -1.72 -9.77 -39.91
C LEU A 522 -0.37 -9.89 -40.61
N LEU A 523 0.44 -8.84 -40.52
CA LEU A 523 1.83 -8.87 -40.92
C LEU A 523 2.70 -9.22 -39.71
N SER A 524 3.77 -9.98 -39.93
CA SER A 524 4.69 -10.40 -38.87
C SER A 524 5.24 -9.19 -38.11
N GLY A 525 5.15 -9.24 -36.78
CA GLY A 525 5.63 -8.21 -35.86
C GLY A 525 4.75 -6.96 -35.74
N GLU A 526 3.72 -6.80 -36.57
CA GLU A 526 2.81 -5.66 -36.49
C GLU A 526 1.63 -5.93 -35.56
N GLU A 527 1.33 -4.97 -34.69
CA GLU A 527 0.08 -4.99 -33.95
C GLU A 527 -1.06 -4.45 -34.81
N GLN A 528 -2.13 -5.24 -34.93
CA GLN A 528 -3.36 -4.85 -35.62
C GLN A 528 -4.51 -4.74 -34.63
N VAL A 529 -5.25 -3.64 -34.73
CA VAL A 529 -6.41 -3.36 -33.86
C VAL A 529 -7.70 -3.74 -34.58
N PHE A 530 -8.46 -4.64 -33.98
CA PHE A 530 -9.81 -4.97 -34.41
C PHE A 530 -10.84 -4.26 -33.55
N LYS A 531 -11.79 -3.60 -34.22
CA LYS A 531 -12.90 -2.88 -33.61
C LYS A 531 -14.23 -3.48 -34.03
N TRP A 532 -15.10 -3.75 -33.07
CA TRP A 532 -16.44 -4.27 -33.29
C TRP A 532 -17.50 -3.39 -32.63
N ASN A 533 -18.41 -2.86 -33.45
CA ASN A 533 -19.48 -1.96 -33.04
C ASN A 533 -20.71 -2.68 -32.43
N LEU A 534 -20.54 -3.90 -31.93
CA LEU A 534 -21.59 -4.75 -31.35
C LEU A 534 -22.81 -4.98 -32.25
N LYS A 535 -22.61 -4.98 -33.57
CA LYS A 535 -23.64 -5.34 -34.54
C LYS A 535 -23.35 -6.72 -35.14
N ASN A 536 -24.42 -7.45 -35.43
CA ASN A 536 -24.30 -8.67 -36.22
C ASN A 536 -24.00 -8.35 -37.70
N ASN A 537 -23.74 -9.37 -38.52
CA ASN A 537 -23.47 -9.22 -39.96
C ASN A 537 -24.59 -8.56 -40.76
N ARG A 538 -25.80 -8.38 -40.18
CA ARG A 538 -26.93 -7.67 -40.80
C ARG A 538 -27.02 -6.21 -40.37
N GLY A 539 -26.09 -5.73 -39.54
CA GLY A 539 -26.09 -4.37 -39.00
C GLY A 539 -27.02 -4.15 -37.80
N ASN A 540 -27.68 -5.20 -37.28
CA ASN A 540 -28.55 -5.07 -36.12
C ASN A 540 -27.74 -5.13 -34.83
N LYS A 541 -28.09 -4.28 -33.85
CA LYS A 541 -27.56 -4.38 -32.49
C LYS A 541 -27.88 -5.77 -31.92
N ILE A 542 -26.91 -6.33 -31.21
CA ILE A 542 -27.05 -7.60 -30.50
C ILE A 542 -27.63 -7.36 -29.10
N SER A 543 -28.17 -8.39 -28.44
CA SER A 543 -28.74 -8.28 -27.09
C SER A 543 -27.68 -8.37 -25.99
N SER A 544 -28.01 -7.98 -24.77
CA SER A 544 -27.18 -8.31 -23.60
C SER A 544 -27.02 -9.83 -23.48
N GLY A 545 -25.86 -10.30 -23.05
CA GLY A 545 -25.57 -11.73 -22.88
C GLY A 545 -24.09 -12.10 -23.03
N ILE A 546 -23.83 -13.40 -23.01
CA ILE A 546 -22.49 -13.98 -23.21
C ILE A 546 -22.30 -14.32 -24.69
N TYR A 547 -21.13 -13.94 -25.20
CA TYR A 547 -20.67 -14.19 -26.56
C TYR A 547 -19.29 -14.84 -26.55
N PHE A 548 -18.99 -15.60 -27.59
CA PHE A 548 -17.69 -16.22 -27.80
C PHE A 548 -17.00 -15.57 -29.00
N PHE A 549 -15.88 -14.90 -28.72
CA PHE A 549 -14.99 -14.27 -29.69
C PHE A 549 -13.93 -15.27 -30.12
N GLU A 550 -14.11 -15.86 -31.28
CA GLU A 550 -13.21 -16.84 -31.88
C GLU A 550 -12.29 -16.17 -32.90
N ILE A 551 -11.02 -16.53 -32.83
CA ILE A 551 -9.98 -16.15 -33.78
C ILE A 551 -9.34 -17.43 -34.31
N ASP A 552 -9.46 -17.63 -35.60
CA ASP A 552 -8.95 -18.80 -36.31
C ASP A 552 -7.83 -18.35 -37.24
N GLY A 553 -6.58 -18.64 -36.85
CA GLY A 553 -5.37 -18.34 -37.59
C GLY A 553 -4.93 -19.50 -38.48
N GLN A 554 -3.69 -19.45 -38.97
CA GLN A 554 -3.19 -20.47 -39.88
C GLN A 554 -3.00 -21.83 -39.20
N ASN A 555 -2.40 -21.85 -38.01
CA ASN A 555 -2.05 -23.08 -37.29
C ASN A 555 -2.65 -23.15 -35.87
N GLU A 556 -3.40 -22.13 -35.46
CA GLU A 556 -3.98 -22.08 -34.12
C GLU A 556 -5.37 -21.44 -34.09
N ARG A 557 -6.15 -21.84 -33.09
CA ARG A 557 -7.49 -21.33 -32.82
C ARG A 557 -7.58 -20.83 -31.38
N LYS A 558 -7.96 -19.57 -31.19
CA LYS A 558 -8.18 -18.95 -29.87
C LYS A 558 -9.64 -18.57 -29.70
N VAL A 559 -10.18 -18.77 -28.50
CA VAL A 559 -11.55 -18.40 -28.15
C VAL A 559 -11.55 -17.63 -26.84
N LYS A 560 -12.17 -16.46 -26.83
CA LYS A 560 -12.37 -15.63 -25.62
C LYS A 560 -13.86 -15.44 -25.34
N LYS A 561 -14.21 -15.42 -24.05
CA LYS A 561 -15.57 -15.10 -23.58
C LYS A 561 -15.73 -13.59 -23.48
N VAL A 562 -16.80 -13.04 -24.05
CA VAL A 562 -17.15 -11.62 -24.00
C VAL A 562 -18.54 -11.47 -23.39
N THR A 563 -18.68 -10.63 -22.37
CA THR A 563 -19.95 -10.33 -21.72
C THR A 563 -20.44 -8.96 -22.17
N ILE A 564 -21.69 -8.84 -22.60
CA ILE A 564 -22.27 -7.59 -23.09
C ILE A 564 -23.51 -7.22 -22.27
N LEU A 565 -23.55 -5.99 -21.77
CA LEU A 565 -24.64 -5.40 -20.99
C LEU A 565 -25.12 -4.11 -21.68
N ASN A 566 -26.17 -4.22 -22.50
CA ASN A 566 -26.83 -3.08 -23.17
C ASN A 566 -27.87 -2.37 -22.29
#